data_AF-A0A6G0S5G6-F1
#
_entry.id   AF-A0A6G0S5G6-F1
#
_cell.length_a   1.000
_cell.length_b   1.000
_cell.length_c   1.000
_cell.angle_alpha   90.00
_cell.angle_beta   90.00
_cell.angle_gamma   90.00
#
_symmetry.space_group_name_H-M   'P 1'
#
loop_
_entity.id
_entity.type
_entity.pdbx_description
1 polymer ?
#
loop_
_entity_poly.entity_id
_entity_poly.type
_entity_poly.pdbx_seq_one_letter_code
_entity_poly.pdbx_strand_id
1 'polypeptide(L)'
;MVQEAHEFIQLRAALAVEMKIKDRKFRVDGADYSASRLAQFKQERAQELDRMLAQHPPSLDLPFVYPCQLQSGFRERKGHTSGLDLQFELFHTLCLGRQVLPEGRQSVMQALCPSSVGDFATTNRICLWKNAMALFDSDEDYEYAFHEDQVDGRRVVYFEWLARVHINTLSAVVKRLGKVEKGDECLRLNKSFYVAGGEEECTKEPLLFFLEHPAGIHIYCGRLGYLGHRGSNPPEFRWQLLDVASMDWDKIFNTLGLEY
;
A
#
# COMPACT_ATOMS: atom_id res chain seq x y z
N MET A 1 22.07 -4.93 1.54
CA MET A 1 21.30 -3.70 1.81
C MET A 1 21.64 -2.52 0.88
N VAL A 2 22.78 -1.83 0.99
CA VAL A 2 23.03 -0.62 0.16
C VAL A 2 23.10 -0.91 -1.34
N GLN A 3 23.78 -2.00 -1.74
CA GLN A 3 23.83 -2.44 -3.13
C GLN A 3 22.44 -2.81 -3.66
N GLU A 4 21.67 -3.59 -2.91
CA GLU A 4 20.29 -3.96 -3.27
C GLU A 4 19.38 -2.72 -3.42
N ALA A 5 19.59 -1.70 -2.58
CA ALA A 5 18.86 -0.43 -2.69
C ALA A 5 19.18 0.32 -3.99
N HIS A 6 20.42 0.23 -4.48
CA HIS A 6 20.79 0.80 -5.77
C HIS A 6 20.26 -0.03 -6.95
N GLU A 7 20.31 -1.36 -6.84
CA GLU A 7 19.74 -2.28 -7.83
C GLU A 7 18.24 -2.08 -7.99
N PHE A 8 17.53 -1.71 -6.92
CA PHE A 8 16.11 -1.36 -6.95
C PHE A 8 15.80 -0.26 -7.99
N ILE A 9 16.65 0.77 -8.12
CA ILE A 9 16.45 1.86 -9.09
C ILE A 9 16.48 1.30 -10.53
N GLN A 10 17.34 0.32 -10.79
CA GLN A 10 17.44 -0.35 -12.09
C GLN A 10 16.22 -1.23 -12.34
N LEU A 11 15.82 -2.03 -11.34
CA LEU A 11 14.65 -2.90 -11.39
C LEU A 11 13.37 -2.11 -11.66
N ARG A 12 13.15 -1.01 -10.93
CA ARG A 12 12.00 -0.12 -11.12
C ARG A 12 11.97 0.46 -12.53
N ALA A 13 13.12 0.88 -13.07
CA ALA A 13 13.20 1.41 -14.42
C ALA A 13 12.85 0.33 -15.47
N ALA A 14 13.34 -0.89 -15.30
CA ALA A 14 13.04 -2.01 -16.19
C ALA A 14 11.55 -2.38 -16.17
N LEU A 15 10.96 -2.54 -14.97
CA LEU A 15 9.53 -2.86 -14.81
C LEU A 15 8.63 -1.78 -15.39
N ALA A 16 8.96 -0.50 -15.19
CA ALA A 16 8.17 0.59 -15.76
C ALA A 16 8.17 0.57 -17.30
N VAL A 17 9.28 0.15 -17.93
CA VAL A 17 9.36 -0.03 -19.39
C VAL A 17 8.55 -1.24 -19.84
N GLU A 18 8.65 -2.35 -19.12
CA GLU A 18 7.87 -3.56 -19.43
C GLU A 18 6.36 -3.31 -19.35
N MET A 19 5.90 -2.63 -18.30
CA MET A 19 4.50 -2.26 -18.10
C MET A 19 4.01 -1.28 -19.19
N LYS A 20 4.83 -0.30 -19.59
CA LYS A 20 4.54 0.57 -20.77
C LYS A 20 4.29 -0.23 -22.04
N ILE A 21 5.11 -1.25 -22.28
CA ILE A 21 5.05 -2.05 -23.52
C ILE A 21 3.81 -2.94 -23.52
N LYS A 22 3.49 -3.57 -22.38
CA LYS A 22 2.34 -4.46 -22.24
C LYS A 22 1.01 -3.72 -22.35
N ASP A 23 0.94 -2.51 -21.81
CA ASP A 23 -0.32 -1.81 -21.66
C ASP A 23 -0.31 -0.51 -22.49
N ARG A 24 -0.84 -0.58 -23.73
CA ARG A 24 -1.05 0.61 -24.60
C ARG A 24 -1.97 1.66 -23.95
N LYS A 25 -2.65 1.33 -22.83
CA LYS A 25 -3.44 2.25 -22.00
C LYS A 25 -2.70 2.75 -20.75
N PHE A 26 -1.55 2.17 -20.36
CA PHE A 26 -0.66 2.83 -19.41
C PHE A 26 -0.11 4.08 -20.11
N ARG A 27 -0.72 5.22 -19.81
CA ARG A 27 -0.02 6.50 -19.88
C ARG A 27 1.02 6.52 -18.76
N VAL A 28 2.05 5.67 -18.84
CA VAL A 28 3.32 6.18 -18.34
C VAL A 28 3.72 7.20 -19.39
N ASP A 29 3.47 8.46 -19.07
CA ASP A 29 3.57 9.59 -19.98
C ASP A 29 4.74 9.39 -20.97
N GLY A 30 4.37 9.35 -22.25
CA GLY A 30 5.27 9.10 -23.36
C GLY A 30 6.38 10.15 -23.36
N ALA A 31 7.61 9.68 -23.44
CA ALA A 31 8.75 10.50 -23.84
C ALA A 31 9.85 9.56 -24.31
N ASP A 32 10.35 9.81 -25.51
CA ASP A 32 11.65 9.37 -25.97
C ASP A 32 12.69 9.79 -24.92
N TYR A 33 13.16 8.83 -24.13
CA TYR A 33 14.38 9.04 -23.36
C TYR A 33 15.55 8.87 -24.32
N SER A 34 16.34 9.93 -24.52
CA SER A 34 17.73 9.70 -24.88
C SER A 34 18.38 8.88 -23.76
N ALA A 35 19.22 7.90 -24.12
CA ALA A 35 19.92 7.08 -23.13
C ALA A 35 20.69 7.94 -22.10
N SER A 36 21.19 9.10 -22.52
CA SER A 36 21.86 10.09 -21.68
C SER A 36 20.97 10.65 -20.57
N ARG A 37 19.72 11.01 -20.86
CA ARG A 37 18.80 11.57 -19.85
C ARG A 37 18.38 10.52 -18.82
N LEU A 38 18.19 9.27 -19.26
CA LEU A 38 17.88 8.17 -18.35
C LEU A 38 19.07 7.87 -17.42
N ALA A 39 20.29 7.89 -17.95
CA ALA A 39 21.50 7.71 -17.17
C ALA A 39 21.66 8.81 -16.10
N GLN A 40 21.48 10.07 -16.49
CA GLN A 40 21.51 11.21 -15.57
C GLN A 40 20.46 11.07 -14.46
N PHE A 41 19.22 10.74 -14.81
CA PHE A 41 18.16 10.54 -13.84
C PHE A 41 18.50 9.44 -12.82
N LYS A 42 19.02 8.29 -13.28
CA LYS A 42 19.46 7.19 -12.40
C LYS A 42 20.56 7.65 -11.45
N GLN A 43 21.52 8.45 -11.93
CA GLN A 43 22.59 9.00 -11.11
C GLN A 43 22.05 9.97 -10.05
N GLU A 44 21.14 10.87 -10.42
CA GLU A 44 20.50 11.79 -9.47
C GLU A 44 19.71 11.04 -8.38
N ARG A 45 19.03 9.94 -8.74
CA ARG A 45 18.33 9.10 -7.76
C ARG A 45 19.28 8.34 -6.84
N ALA A 46 20.42 7.87 -7.35
CA ALA A 46 21.44 7.21 -6.53
C ALA A 46 22.05 8.18 -5.50
N GLN A 47 22.40 9.41 -5.93
CA GLN A 47 22.91 10.44 -5.02
C GLN A 47 21.89 10.82 -3.94
N GLU A 48 20.62 10.93 -4.32
CA GLU A 48 19.54 11.20 -3.37
C GLU A 48 19.34 10.03 -2.39
N LEU A 49 19.45 8.79 -2.86
CA LEU A 49 19.40 7.60 -2.02
C LEU A 49 20.55 7.56 -1.02
N ASP A 50 21.78 7.86 -1.44
CA ASP A 50 22.95 7.92 -0.54
C ASP A 50 22.74 8.96 0.57
N ARG A 51 22.19 10.13 0.21
CA ARG A 51 21.82 11.17 1.19
C ARG A 51 20.78 10.67 2.17
N MET A 52 19.72 10.02 1.68
CA MET A 52 18.63 9.49 2.51
C MET A 52 19.11 8.38 3.45
N LEU A 53 19.98 7.48 2.97
CA LEU A 53 20.59 6.43 3.80
C LEU A 53 21.45 7.01 4.93
N ALA A 54 22.18 8.10 4.65
CA ALA A 54 22.99 8.77 5.66
C ALA A 54 22.14 9.50 6.72
N GLN A 55 21.00 10.09 6.32
CA GLN A 55 20.15 10.88 7.21
C GLN A 55 19.11 10.06 7.97
N HIS A 56 18.58 9.02 7.32
CA HIS A 56 17.45 8.22 7.80
C HIS A 56 17.73 6.73 7.57
N PRO A 57 18.77 6.15 8.21
CA PRO A 57 19.09 4.75 8.03
C PRO A 57 17.92 3.85 8.47
N PRO A 58 17.73 2.68 7.84
CA PRO A 58 16.71 1.72 8.26
C PRO A 58 16.89 1.31 9.73
N SER A 59 15.80 1.40 10.49
CA SER A 59 15.76 1.07 11.92
C SER A 59 15.34 -0.38 12.19
N LEU A 60 14.63 -1.02 11.26
CA LEU A 60 14.26 -2.44 11.32
C LEU A 60 15.08 -3.28 10.35
N ASP A 61 15.32 -4.56 10.70
CA ASP A 61 15.89 -5.57 9.79
C ASP A 61 14.85 -6.09 8.78
N LEU A 62 14.22 -5.16 8.06
CA LEU A 62 13.29 -5.43 6.97
C LEU A 62 13.79 -4.78 5.69
N PRO A 63 13.51 -5.38 4.51
CA PRO A 63 13.74 -4.70 3.24
C PRO A 63 13.05 -3.34 3.24
N PHE A 64 13.70 -2.32 2.68
CA PHE A 64 13.19 -0.95 2.71
C PHE A 64 13.07 -0.34 1.32
N VAL A 65 12.35 0.77 1.24
CA VAL A 65 12.25 1.62 0.07
C VAL A 65 12.11 3.09 0.48
N TYR A 66 12.75 3.98 -0.26
CA TYR A 66 12.56 5.43 -0.19
C TYR A 66 11.74 5.93 -1.39
N PRO A 67 10.91 6.97 -1.23
CA PRO A 67 10.15 7.58 -2.33
C PRO A 67 11.01 7.95 -3.54
N CYS A 68 12.25 8.39 -3.32
CA CYS A 68 13.16 8.75 -4.41
C CYS A 68 13.48 7.57 -5.35
N GLN A 69 13.44 6.33 -4.86
CA GLN A 69 13.63 5.12 -5.67
C GLN A 69 12.41 4.79 -6.55
N LEU A 70 11.23 5.28 -6.16
CA LEU A 70 9.95 5.06 -6.87
C LEU A 70 9.61 6.20 -7.83
N GLN A 71 10.15 7.39 -7.57
CA GLN A 71 9.99 8.58 -8.39
C GLN A 71 10.22 8.31 -9.87
N SER A 72 9.29 8.82 -10.66
CA SER A 72 9.42 8.90 -12.11
C SER A 72 9.98 10.28 -12.44
N GLY A 73 10.94 10.42 -13.35
CA GLY A 73 11.52 11.72 -13.75
C GLY A 73 10.55 12.70 -14.47
N PHE A 74 9.25 12.63 -14.19
CA PHE A 74 8.19 13.42 -14.82
C PHE A 74 7.74 14.60 -13.96
N ARG A 75 6.96 15.49 -14.59
CA ARG A 75 6.39 16.67 -13.94
C ARG A 75 5.52 16.26 -12.76
N GLU A 76 5.79 16.91 -11.63
CA GLU A 76 4.98 16.82 -10.44
C GLU A 76 3.55 17.29 -10.72
N ARG A 77 2.58 16.44 -10.40
CA ARG A 77 1.16 16.81 -10.41
C ARG A 77 0.76 17.28 -9.02
N LYS A 78 0.21 18.48 -8.93
CA LYS A 78 -0.39 19.01 -7.70
C LYS A 78 -1.86 18.60 -7.60
N GLY A 79 -2.28 18.15 -6.42
CA GLY A 79 -3.67 17.80 -6.14
C GLY A 79 -3.85 17.24 -4.73
N HIS A 80 -5.09 17.21 -4.27
CA HIS A 80 -5.48 16.50 -3.05
C HIS A 80 -5.50 14.99 -3.28
N THR A 81 -5.23 14.19 -2.25
CA THR A 81 -5.16 12.72 -2.33
C THR A 81 -6.30 12.08 -3.11
N SER A 82 -7.55 12.51 -2.86
CA SER A 82 -8.75 11.96 -3.50
C SER A 82 -8.84 12.22 -5.01
N GLY A 83 -8.09 13.19 -5.53
CA GLY A 83 -8.00 13.49 -6.96
C GLY A 83 -6.81 12.81 -7.66
N LEU A 84 -5.94 12.13 -6.93
CA LEU A 84 -4.74 11.50 -7.46
C LEU A 84 -4.97 10.01 -7.77
N ASP A 85 -4.34 9.53 -8.83
CA ASP A 85 -4.28 8.10 -9.15
C ASP A 85 -3.05 7.48 -8.46
N LEU A 86 -3.28 6.38 -7.73
CA LEU A 86 -2.26 5.55 -7.10
C LEU A 86 -1.61 4.67 -8.18
N GLN A 87 -0.26 4.63 -8.23
CA GLN A 87 0.50 3.79 -9.15
C GLN A 87 0.58 2.33 -8.65
N PHE A 88 -0.58 1.70 -8.53
CA PHE A 88 -0.77 0.45 -7.78
C PHE A 88 0.14 -0.68 -8.24
N GLU A 89 0.06 -1.10 -9.50
CA GLU A 89 0.77 -2.30 -9.98
C GLU A 89 2.29 -2.24 -9.76
N LEU A 90 2.89 -1.10 -10.11
CA LEU A 90 4.32 -0.88 -9.95
C LEU A 90 4.71 -0.84 -8.47
N PHE A 91 3.94 -0.12 -7.65
CA PHE A 91 4.19 -0.04 -6.21
C PHE A 91 4.06 -1.42 -5.56
N HIS A 92 2.99 -2.15 -5.86
CA HIS A 92 2.72 -3.45 -5.25
C HIS A 92 3.81 -4.48 -5.57
N THR A 93 4.24 -4.54 -6.83
CA THR A 93 5.30 -5.45 -7.29
C THR A 93 6.64 -5.18 -6.57
N LEU A 94 6.95 -3.91 -6.30
CA LEU A 94 8.25 -3.51 -5.77
C LEU A 94 8.30 -3.47 -4.24
N CYS A 95 7.19 -3.13 -3.60
CA CYS A 95 7.18 -2.70 -2.20
C CYS A 95 6.57 -3.71 -1.23
N LEU A 96 5.98 -4.82 -1.70
CA LEU A 96 5.37 -5.81 -0.81
C LEU A 96 6.35 -6.31 0.25
N GLY A 97 5.94 -6.28 1.52
CA GLY A 97 6.77 -6.68 2.67
C GLY A 97 7.91 -5.72 3.02
N ARG A 98 7.95 -4.52 2.40
CA ARG A 98 8.99 -3.52 2.67
C ARG A 98 8.52 -2.44 3.64
N GLN A 99 9.44 -1.96 4.46
CA GLN A 99 9.26 -0.71 5.20
C GLN A 99 9.47 0.50 4.26
N VAL A 100 8.65 1.54 4.42
CA VAL A 100 8.80 2.80 3.69
C VAL A 100 9.51 3.81 4.57
N LEU A 101 10.58 4.42 4.03
CA LEU A 101 11.43 5.39 4.73
C LEU A 101 11.49 6.73 3.98
N PRO A 102 11.78 7.87 4.65
CA PRO A 102 11.89 8.02 6.10
C PRO A 102 10.57 7.72 6.83
N GLU A 103 10.66 7.56 8.15
CA GLU A 103 9.49 7.31 9.00
C GLU A 103 8.40 8.37 8.82
N GLY A 104 7.13 7.94 8.86
CA GLY A 104 5.96 8.79 8.75
C GLY A 104 5.16 8.63 7.45
N ARG A 105 3.86 8.92 7.55
CA ARG A 105 2.89 8.76 6.46
C ARG A 105 3.24 9.56 5.21
N GLN A 106 3.88 10.72 5.35
CA GLN A 106 4.26 11.53 4.19
C GLN A 106 5.10 10.74 3.17
N SER A 107 6.05 9.94 3.65
CA SER A 107 6.89 9.08 2.80
C SER A 107 6.05 8.02 2.09
N VAL A 108 5.11 7.38 2.81
CA VAL A 108 4.18 6.41 2.21
C VAL A 108 3.34 7.06 1.11
N MET A 109 2.78 8.23 1.37
CA MET A 109 1.93 8.93 0.41
C MET A 109 2.71 9.33 -0.86
N GLN A 110 3.95 9.77 -0.70
CA GLN A 110 4.85 10.04 -1.82
C GLN A 110 5.24 8.75 -2.57
N ALA A 111 5.48 7.65 -1.86
CA ALA A 111 5.80 6.36 -2.46
C ALA A 111 4.62 5.80 -3.29
N LEU A 112 3.39 5.97 -2.82
CA LEU A 112 2.16 5.56 -3.50
C LEU A 112 1.82 6.43 -4.71
N CYS A 113 2.22 7.70 -4.68
CA CYS A 113 2.00 8.66 -5.76
C CYS A 113 3.31 9.40 -6.13
N PRO A 114 4.29 8.69 -6.72
CA PRO A 114 5.66 9.17 -6.87
C PRO A 114 5.81 10.30 -7.90
N SER A 115 4.75 10.65 -8.62
CA SER A 115 4.73 11.75 -9.60
C SER A 115 3.95 12.97 -9.08
N SER A 116 3.62 13.02 -7.78
CA SER A 116 2.78 14.06 -7.22
C SER A 116 3.38 14.70 -5.98
N VAL A 117 3.16 16.00 -5.87
CA VAL A 117 3.43 16.79 -4.68
C VAL A 117 2.12 17.45 -4.30
N GLY A 118 1.58 17.11 -3.12
CA GLY A 118 0.25 17.56 -2.74
C GLY A 118 0.00 17.54 -1.25
N ASP A 119 -1.14 18.09 -0.88
CA ASP A 119 -1.67 18.04 0.48
C ASP A 119 -2.23 16.64 0.72
N PHE A 120 -1.36 15.75 1.20
CA PHE A 120 -1.75 14.39 1.53
C PHE A 120 -2.59 14.39 2.81
N ALA A 121 -3.70 13.66 2.78
CA ALA A 121 -4.44 13.36 3.99
C ALA A 121 -3.63 12.37 4.83
N THR A 122 -2.85 12.86 5.80
CA THR A 122 -1.98 12.03 6.64
C THR A 122 -2.60 11.70 7.99
N THR A 123 -3.71 12.31 8.39
CA THR A 123 -4.33 12.07 9.70
C THR A 123 -5.35 10.93 9.69
N ASN A 124 -5.96 10.63 8.55
CA ASN A 124 -6.97 9.58 8.46
C ASN A 124 -6.32 8.20 8.43
N ARG A 125 -6.86 7.24 9.20
CA ARG A 125 -6.44 5.83 9.12
C ARG A 125 -6.78 5.20 7.77
N ILE A 126 -7.83 5.66 7.09
CA ILE A 126 -8.13 5.25 5.73
C ILE A 126 -8.08 6.45 4.78
N CYS A 127 -7.27 6.31 3.73
CA CYS A 127 -7.06 7.34 2.73
C CYS A 127 -7.64 6.90 1.39
N LEU A 128 -8.38 7.80 0.76
CA LEU A 128 -9.07 7.58 -0.50
C LEU A 128 -8.28 8.23 -1.63
N TRP A 129 -7.79 7.44 -2.59
CA TRP A 129 -7.32 7.91 -3.89
C TRP A 129 -8.46 7.83 -4.90
N LYS A 130 -8.26 8.36 -6.11
CA LYS A 130 -9.27 8.28 -7.17
C LYS A 130 -9.57 6.85 -7.62
N ASN A 131 -8.55 5.98 -7.62
CA ASN A 131 -8.59 4.60 -8.15
C ASN A 131 -8.26 3.52 -7.10
N ALA A 132 -8.01 3.90 -5.84
CA ALA A 132 -7.60 2.97 -4.79
C ALA A 132 -7.94 3.50 -3.39
N MET A 133 -7.72 2.67 -2.39
CA MET A 133 -7.75 3.03 -0.97
C MET A 133 -6.51 2.49 -0.25
N ALA A 134 -6.09 3.16 0.82
CA ALA A 134 -5.07 2.62 1.72
C ALA A 134 -5.54 2.71 3.18
N LEU A 135 -5.45 1.59 3.89
CA LEU A 135 -5.68 1.49 5.32
C LEU A 135 -4.33 1.48 6.05
N PHE A 136 -4.25 2.30 7.08
CA PHE A 136 -3.14 2.45 8.00
C PHE A 136 -3.63 2.08 9.39
N ASP A 137 -3.02 1.06 9.98
CA ASP A 137 -3.40 0.60 11.31
C ASP A 137 -2.21 0.02 12.05
N SER A 138 -2.27 0.06 13.38
CA SER A 138 -1.30 -0.54 14.29
C SER A 138 -1.90 -1.77 14.96
N ASP A 139 -1.04 -2.69 15.40
CA ASP A 139 -1.44 -3.89 16.16
C ASP A 139 -1.59 -3.60 17.67
N GLU A 140 -1.90 -2.35 18.04
CA GLU A 140 -1.93 -1.94 19.46
C GLU A 140 -3.18 -2.44 20.20
N ASP A 141 -4.25 -2.75 19.48
CA ASP A 141 -5.50 -3.24 20.06
C ASP A 141 -5.55 -4.78 19.98
N TYR A 142 -5.10 -5.48 21.04
CA TYR A 142 -5.11 -6.95 21.12
C TYR A 142 -6.47 -7.60 20.81
N GLU A 143 -7.58 -6.88 21.00
CA GLU A 143 -8.94 -7.36 20.66
C GLU A 143 -9.15 -7.49 19.13
N TYR A 144 -8.35 -6.79 18.33
CA TYR A 144 -8.41 -6.71 16.87
C TYR A 144 -7.14 -7.24 16.21
N ALA A 145 -6.36 -8.04 16.94
CA ALA A 145 -5.10 -8.62 16.48
C ALA A 145 -5.30 -9.51 15.25
N PHE A 146 -4.18 -9.80 14.58
CA PHE A 146 -4.17 -10.69 13.42
C PHE A 146 -4.47 -12.13 13.83
N HIS A 147 -5.36 -12.77 13.08
CA HIS A 147 -5.67 -14.18 13.20
C HIS A 147 -5.07 -14.94 12.04
N GLU A 148 -4.46 -16.08 12.34
CA GLU A 148 -3.97 -17.03 11.35
C GLU A 148 -4.82 -18.30 11.35
N ASP A 149 -5.17 -18.78 10.15
CA ASP A 149 -5.92 -20.02 9.96
C ASP A 149 -5.47 -20.72 8.65
N GLN A 150 -6.07 -21.87 8.37
CA GLN A 150 -5.92 -22.59 7.11
C GLN A 150 -7.27 -22.81 6.42
N VAL A 151 -7.39 -22.32 5.20
CA VAL A 151 -8.57 -22.57 4.34
C VAL A 151 -8.10 -23.30 3.09
N ASP A 152 -8.65 -24.50 2.86
CA ASP A 152 -8.26 -25.40 1.77
C ASP A 152 -6.74 -25.66 1.70
N GLY A 153 -6.09 -25.78 2.88
CA GLY A 153 -4.65 -26.01 2.99
C GLY A 153 -3.78 -24.79 2.67
N ARG A 154 -4.37 -23.61 2.47
CA ARG A 154 -3.64 -22.34 2.29
C ARG A 154 -3.64 -21.56 3.60
N ARG A 155 -2.47 -21.04 3.98
CA ARG A 155 -2.34 -20.06 5.07
C ARG A 155 -3.18 -18.84 4.74
N VAL A 156 -4.04 -18.44 5.67
CA VAL A 156 -4.81 -17.20 5.58
C VAL A 156 -4.58 -16.38 6.82
N VAL A 157 -4.52 -15.06 6.64
CA VAL A 157 -4.44 -14.10 7.75
C VAL A 157 -5.58 -13.10 7.59
N TYR A 158 -6.31 -12.88 8.67
CA TYR A 158 -7.43 -11.94 8.72
C TYR A 158 -7.47 -11.20 10.04
N PHE A 159 -8.11 -10.04 10.07
CA PHE A 159 -8.25 -9.23 11.27
C PHE A 159 -9.55 -8.43 11.25
N GLU A 160 -10.00 -8.03 12.42
CA GLU A 160 -11.13 -7.11 12.60
C GLU A 160 -10.59 -5.67 12.72
N TRP A 161 -11.35 -4.69 12.25
CA TRP A 161 -10.95 -3.29 12.27
C TRP A 161 -12.11 -2.40 12.66
N LEU A 162 -11.97 -1.70 13.78
CA LEU A 162 -12.97 -0.76 14.25
C LEU A 162 -12.78 0.61 13.58
N ALA A 163 -13.70 0.97 12.68
CA ALA A 163 -13.57 2.18 11.88
C ALA A 163 -13.88 3.45 12.67
N ARG A 164 -12.87 3.93 13.41
CA ARG A 164 -12.89 5.22 14.12
C ARG A 164 -12.62 6.37 13.16
N VAL A 165 -13.48 6.53 12.16
CA VAL A 165 -13.38 7.56 11.11
C VAL A 165 -14.56 8.51 11.17
N HIS A 166 -14.37 9.75 10.70
CA HIS A 166 -15.49 10.70 10.55
C HIS A 166 -16.61 10.10 9.68
N ILE A 167 -17.87 10.39 10.06
CA ILE A 167 -19.06 9.83 9.40
C ILE A 167 -19.10 10.07 7.88
N ASN A 168 -18.61 11.23 7.43
CA ASN A 168 -18.54 11.56 6.00
C ASN A 168 -17.53 10.66 5.26
N THR A 169 -16.37 10.42 5.87
CA THR A 169 -15.36 9.50 5.34
C THR A 169 -15.89 8.08 5.31
N LEU A 170 -16.57 7.65 6.38
CA LEU A 170 -17.16 6.32 6.47
C LEU A 170 -18.16 6.04 5.33
N SER A 171 -19.04 6.99 5.02
CA SER A 171 -20.00 6.84 3.92
C SER A 171 -19.30 6.64 2.57
N ALA A 172 -18.21 7.37 2.32
CA ALA A 172 -17.43 7.24 1.10
C ALA A 172 -16.69 5.90 1.03
N VAL A 173 -16.11 5.43 2.15
CA VAL A 173 -15.46 4.12 2.26
C VAL A 173 -16.47 3.01 1.95
N VAL A 174 -17.61 2.98 2.67
CA VAL A 174 -18.63 1.94 2.51
C VAL A 174 -19.13 1.84 1.07
N LYS A 175 -19.33 2.97 0.38
CA LYS A 175 -19.73 2.99 -1.04
C LYS A 175 -18.69 2.33 -1.96
N ARG A 176 -17.40 2.41 -1.62
CA ARG A 176 -16.32 1.81 -2.42
C ARG A 176 -16.05 0.35 -2.10
N LEU A 177 -16.48 -0.16 -0.95
CA LEU A 177 -16.26 -1.57 -0.58
C LEU A 177 -16.93 -2.56 -1.54
N GLY A 178 -18.01 -2.17 -2.22
CA GLY A 178 -18.60 -2.98 -3.30
C GLY A 178 -17.65 -3.22 -4.49
N LYS A 179 -16.59 -2.40 -4.62
CA LYS A 179 -15.63 -2.45 -5.71
C LYS A 179 -14.32 -3.17 -5.36
N VAL A 180 -14.10 -3.43 -4.06
CA VAL A 180 -12.89 -4.07 -3.55
C VAL A 180 -12.96 -5.58 -3.76
N GLU A 181 -11.81 -6.21 -3.97
CA GLU A 181 -11.71 -7.67 -4.01
C GLU A 181 -12.22 -8.28 -2.69
N LYS A 182 -12.98 -9.37 -2.80
CA LYS A 182 -13.48 -10.08 -1.62
C LYS A 182 -12.43 -11.04 -1.10
N GLY A 183 -12.41 -11.21 0.22
CA GLY A 183 -11.69 -12.32 0.84
C GLY A 183 -12.42 -13.66 0.66
N ASP A 184 -11.86 -14.69 1.27
CA ASP A 184 -12.40 -16.03 1.34
C ASP A 184 -13.68 -16.03 2.19
N GLU A 185 -14.81 -16.36 1.56
CA GLU A 185 -16.14 -16.28 2.19
C GLU A 185 -16.27 -17.23 3.41
N CYS A 186 -15.40 -18.23 3.58
CA CYS A 186 -15.36 -19.06 4.78
C CYS A 186 -14.95 -18.27 6.04
N LEU A 187 -14.19 -17.18 5.88
CA LEU A 187 -13.72 -16.32 6.98
C LEU A 187 -14.70 -15.18 7.30
N ARG A 188 -15.83 -15.14 6.60
CA ARG A 188 -16.79 -14.05 6.66
C ARG A 188 -17.22 -13.76 8.09
N LEU A 189 -17.34 -12.46 8.38
CA LEU A 189 -17.85 -12.00 9.66
C LEU A 189 -19.31 -12.43 9.85
N ASN A 190 -19.61 -13.14 10.93
CA ASN A 190 -20.97 -13.59 11.24
C ASN A 190 -21.93 -12.40 11.39
N LYS A 191 -23.13 -12.51 10.80
CA LYS A 191 -24.17 -11.45 10.77
C LYS A 191 -23.72 -10.16 10.07
N SER A 192 -22.78 -10.25 9.13
CA SER A 192 -22.29 -9.09 8.37
C SER A 192 -23.24 -8.61 7.28
N PHE A 193 -23.24 -7.29 7.09
CA PHE A 193 -23.86 -6.64 5.95
C PHE A 193 -22.89 -6.67 4.76
N TYR A 194 -23.36 -7.09 3.59
CA TYR A 194 -22.74 -6.71 2.32
C TYR A 194 -23.35 -5.40 1.84
N VAL A 195 -22.56 -4.61 1.10
CA VAL A 195 -23.12 -3.48 0.37
C VAL A 195 -24.07 -4.06 -0.67
N ALA A 196 -25.38 -3.88 -0.49
CA ALA A 196 -26.38 -4.24 -1.47
C ALA A 196 -26.27 -3.25 -2.64
N GLY A 197 -25.58 -3.65 -3.70
CA GLY A 197 -25.33 -2.77 -4.83
C GLY A 197 -24.74 -3.52 -6.01
N GLY A 198 -25.63 -4.04 -6.85
CA GLY A 198 -25.49 -4.21 -8.30
C GLY A 198 -24.44 -5.19 -8.81
N GLU A 199 -24.80 -5.90 -9.88
CA GLU A 199 -23.87 -6.51 -10.84
C GLU A 199 -23.06 -5.43 -11.59
N GLU A 200 -22.64 -4.35 -10.92
CA GLU A 200 -21.72 -3.38 -11.49
C GLU A 200 -20.35 -4.04 -11.56
N GLU A 201 -19.73 -3.97 -12.73
CA GLU A 201 -18.42 -4.58 -13.05
C GLU A 201 -17.50 -4.50 -11.83
N CYS A 202 -17.10 -5.67 -11.31
CA CYS A 202 -16.14 -5.76 -10.22
C CYS A 202 -14.83 -5.13 -10.71
N THR A 203 -14.67 -3.83 -10.47
CA THR A 203 -13.51 -3.05 -10.93
C THR A 203 -12.23 -3.45 -10.19
N LYS A 204 -12.31 -4.38 -9.23
CA LYS A 204 -11.22 -4.89 -8.37
C LYS A 204 -10.35 -3.75 -7.86
N GLU A 205 -11.02 -2.74 -7.30
CA GLU A 205 -10.35 -1.57 -6.78
C GLU A 205 -9.43 -1.98 -5.62
N PRO A 206 -8.13 -1.69 -5.66
CA PRO A 206 -7.21 -2.17 -4.64
C PRO A 206 -7.37 -1.39 -3.34
N LEU A 207 -7.47 -2.13 -2.23
CA LEU A 207 -7.37 -1.62 -0.87
C LEU A 207 -6.03 -2.10 -0.30
N LEU A 208 -5.10 -1.19 -0.07
CA LEU A 208 -3.76 -1.47 0.42
C LEU A 208 -3.75 -1.44 1.94
N PHE A 209 -2.92 -2.28 2.57
CA PHE A 209 -2.71 -2.26 4.01
C PHE A 209 -1.28 -1.88 4.37
N PHE A 210 -1.17 -0.94 5.30
CA PHE A 210 0.08 -0.52 5.92
C PHE A 210 0.00 -0.75 7.42
N LEU A 211 0.90 -1.59 7.91
CA LEU A 211 1.09 -1.80 9.34
C LEU A 211 1.97 -0.67 9.91
N GLU A 212 1.44 0.03 10.91
CA GLU A 212 2.08 1.15 11.59
C GLU A 212 2.80 0.65 12.85
N HIS A 213 4.13 0.77 12.86
CA HIS A 213 4.94 0.52 14.04
C HIS A 213 4.97 1.77 14.93
N PRO A 214 5.00 1.64 16.27
CA PRO A 214 5.04 2.79 17.20
C PRO A 214 6.19 3.78 16.97
N ALA A 215 7.30 3.33 16.37
CA ALA A 215 8.40 4.22 15.95
C ALA A 215 8.07 5.10 14.71
N GLY A 216 6.86 5.01 14.15
CA GLY A 216 6.46 5.76 12.95
C GLY A 216 6.82 5.09 11.63
N ILE A 217 7.31 3.85 11.67
CA ILE A 217 7.64 3.05 10.49
C ILE A 217 6.37 2.45 9.91
N HIS A 218 6.27 2.43 8.58
CA HIS A 218 5.11 1.88 7.87
C HIS A 218 5.58 0.74 6.98
N ILE A 219 4.97 -0.44 7.16
CA ILE A 219 5.29 -1.63 6.37
C ILE A 219 4.14 -1.92 5.43
N TYR A 220 4.42 -2.03 4.13
CA TYR A 220 3.38 -2.40 3.18
C TYR A 220 3.11 -3.91 3.22
N CYS A 221 1.93 -4.29 3.68
CA CYS A 221 1.54 -5.67 3.91
C CYS A 221 0.69 -6.26 2.78
N GLY A 222 0.50 -5.52 1.69
CA GLY A 222 -0.25 -6.00 0.52
C GLY A 222 -1.69 -5.53 0.50
N ARG A 223 -2.52 -6.31 -0.20
CA ARG A 223 -3.93 -6.00 -0.49
C ARG A 223 -4.85 -6.63 0.54
N LEU A 224 -5.95 -5.94 0.81
CA LEU A 224 -7.03 -6.42 1.65
C LEU A 224 -8.19 -6.95 0.82
N GLY A 225 -8.66 -8.14 1.21
CA GLY A 225 -9.92 -8.72 0.82
C GLY A 225 -11.00 -8.34 1.81
N TYR A 226 -12.12 -7.83 1.31
CA TYR A 226 -13.26 -7.47 2.14
C TYR A 226 -14.06 -8.71 2.59
N LEU A 227 -14.29 -8.88 3.89
CA LEU A 227 -14.99 -10.02 4.51
C LEU A 227 -16.31 -9.65 5.23
N GLY A 228 -16.82 -8.44 4.99
CA GLY A 228 -18.04 -7.94 5.61
C GLY A 228 -17.79 -6.93 6.74
N HIS A 229 -18.87 -6.28 7.17
CA HIS A 229 -18.87 -5.42 8.37
C HIS A 229 -20.15 -5.59 9.18
N ARG A 230 -20.10 -5.21 10.46
CA ARG A 230 -21.25 -5.20 11.38
C ARG A 230 -21.25 -3.93 12.24
N GLY A 231 -22.36 -3.72 12.96
CA GLY A 231 -22.56 -2.54 13.79
C GLY A 231 -22.80 -1.27 12.97
N SER A 232 -23.08 -0.18 13.67
CA SER A 232 -23.43 1.10 13.03
C SER A 232 -22.59 2.29 13.52
N ASN A 233 -21.97 2.21 14.71
CA ASN A 233 -21.20 3.34 15.23
C ASN A 233 -20.25 2.98 16.41
N PRO A 234 -18.92 2.90 16.19
CA PRO A 234 -18.27 2.75 14.88
C PRO A 234 -18.57 1.36 14.28
N PRO A 235 -18.68 1.22 12.95
CA PRO A 235 -18.76 -0.10 12.34
C PRO A 235 -17.43 -0.84 12.45
N GLU A 236 -17.55 -2.15 12.55
CA GLU A 236 -16.44 -3.08 12.63
C GLU A 236 -16.36 -3.85 11.33
N PHE A 237 -15.21 -3.77 10.68
CA PHE A 237 -14.93 -4.44 9.41
C PHE A 237 -14.09 -5.69 9.67
N ARG A 238 -14.21 -6.68 8.79
CA ARG A 238 -13.25 -7.78 8.73
C ARG A 238 -12.52 -7.75 7.39
N TRP A 239 -11.21 -7.95 7.46
CA TRP A 239 -10.33 -7.96 6.30
C TRP A 239 -9.48 -9.22 6.26
N GLN A 240 -9.16 -9.68 5.05
CA GLN A 240 -8.15 -10.72 4.82
C GLN A 240 -6.94 -10.11 4.12
N LEU A 241 -5.73 -10.53 4.48
CA LEU A 241 -4.53 -10.24 3.69
C LEU A 241 -4.45 -11.20 2.50
N LEU A 242 -4.60 -10.65 1.29
CA LEU A 242 -4.63 -11.44 0.06
C LEU A 242 -3.24 -11.88 -0.40
N ASP A 243 -2.21 -11.15 -0.02
CA ASP A 243 -0.83 -11.36 -0.49
C ASP A 243 0.06 -12.07 0.54
N VAL A 244 -0.54 -12.70 1.56
CA VAL A 244 0.18 -13.39 2.64
C VAL A 244 1.17 -14.44 2.13
N ALA A 245 0.85 -15.15 1.06
CA ALA A 245 1.72 -16.17 0.48
C ALA A 245 2.95 -15.60 -0.25
N SER A 246 2.92 -14.30 -0.59
CA SER A 246 3.98 -13.60 -1.33
C SER A 246 4.90 -12.79 -0.42
N MET A 247 4.70 -12.85 0.90
CA MET A 247 5.46 -12.10 1.89
C MET A 247 5.97 -12.99 3.01
N ASP A 248 7.10 -12.61 3.59
CA ASP A 248 7.63 -13.25 4.80
C ASP A 248 6.91 -12.68 6.03
N TRP A 249 5.68 -13.14 6.23
CA TRP A 249 4.78 -12.68 7.29
C TRP A 249 5.41 -12.89 8.67
N ASP A 250 6.06 -14.04 8.87
CA ASP A 250 6.72 -14.39 10.13
C ASP A 250 7.88 -13.45 10.43
N LYS A 251 8.69 -13.10 9.42
CA LYS A 251 9.76 -12.11 9.61
C LYS A 251 9.21 -10.74 10.03
N ILE A 252 8.10 -10.30 9.45
CA ILE A 252 7.49 -8.99 9.81
C ILE A 252 7.05 -9.00 11.28
N PHE A 253 6.35 -10.03 11.73
CA PHE A 253 5.89 -10.14 13.13
C PHE A 253 7.05 -10.21 14.10
N ASN A 254 8.03 -11.08 13.82
CA ASN A 254 9.22 -11.24 14.64
C ASN A 254 10.01 -9.92 14.74
N THR A 255 10.09 -9.15 13.65
CA THR A 255 10.81 -7.87 13.64
C THR A 255 10.07 -6.79 14.44
N LEU A 256 8.75 -6.84 14.46
CA LEU A 256 7.91 -5.89 15.19
C LEU A 256 7.63 -6.31 16.64
N GLY A 257 8.05 -7.52 17.04
CA GLY A 257 7.77 -8.06 18.38
C GLY A 257 6.29 -8.30 18.64
N LEU A 258 5.52 -8.58 17.58
CA LEU A 258 4.09 -8.88 17.68
C LEU A 258 3.90 -10.38 17.98
N GLU A 259 3.06 -10.69 18.96
CA GLU A 259 2.66 -12.06 19.32
C GLU A 259 1.31 -12.40 18.66
N TYR A 260 1.14 -13.65 18.19
CA TYR A 260 -0.12 -14.20 17.67
C TYR A 260 -0.65 -15.33 18.56
#